data_AF-A0A7X9EDJ1-F1
#
_entry.id   AF-A0A7X9EDJ1-F1
#
_cell.length_a   1.000
_cell.length_b   1.000
_cell.length_c   1.000
_cell.angle_alpha   90.00
_cell.angle_beta   90.00
_cell.angle_gamma   90.00
#
_symmetry.space_group_name_H-M   'P 1'
#
loop_
_entity.id
_entity.type
_entity.pdbx_description
1 polymer ?
#
loop_
_entity_poly.entity_id
_entity_poly.type
_entity_poly.pdbx_seq_one_letter_code
_entity_poly.pdbx_strand_id
1 'polypeptide(L)' 'MKILIEDIRNKFSEKGLKITPQRVVILEAIYKLNNHPTADNIIEYIR' A
#
# COMPACT_ATOMS: atom_id res chain seq x y z
N MET A 1 0.91 -12.32 4.67
CA MET A 1 -0.38 -11.90 5.25
C MET A 1 -1.34 -11.62 4.09
N LYS A 2 -2.60 -12.10 4.14
CA LYS A 2 -3.58 -11.83 3.07
C LYS A 2 -4.28 -10.52 3.42
N ILE A 3 -4.04 -9.47 2.63
CA ILE A 3 -4.68 -8.16 2.76
C ILE A 3 -5.55 -7.92 1.54
N LEU A 4 -6.79 -7.49 1.76
CA LEU A 4 -7.69 -7.08 0.69
C LEU A 4 -7.50 -5.58 0.43
N ILE A 5 -7.73 -5.15 -0.81
CA ILE A 5 -7.67 -3.72 -1.20
C ILE A 5 -8.65 -2.88 -0.35
N GLU A 6 -9.77 -3.47 0.04
CA GLU A 6 -10.75 -2.80 0.89
C GLU A 6 -10.20 -2.48 2.28
N ASP A 7 -9.39 -3.37 2.86
CA ASP A 7 -8.73 -3.13 4.16
C ASP A 7 -7.79 -1.91 4.09
N ILE A 8 -7.11 -1.75 2.95
CA ILE A 8 -6.22 -0.61 2.68
C ILE A 8 -7.04 0.68 2.60
N ARG A 9 -8.14 0.68 1.83
CA ARG A 9 -9.03 1.84 1.69
C ARG A 9 -9.64 2.25 3.04
N ASN A 10 -10.08 1.29 3.83
CA ASN A 10 -10.61 1.52 5.18
C ASN A 10 -9.56 2.18 6.09
N LYS A 11 -8.32 1.70 6.08
CA LYS A 11 -7.22 2.34 6.84
C LYS A 11 -7.00 3.80 6.45
N PHE A 12 -7.08 4.15 5.16
CA PHE A 12 -7.00 5.54 4.74
C PHE A 12 -8.19 6.35 5.27
N SER A 13 -9.42 5.82 5.13
CA SER A 13 -10.65 6.46 5.57
C SER A 13 -10.69 6.71 7.09
N GLU A 14 -10.36 5.69 7.89
CA GLU A 14 -10.28 5.76 9.37
C GLU A 14 -9.30 6.83 9.87
N LYS A 15 -8.30 7.15 9.05
CA LYS A 15 -7.29 8.17 9.35
C LYS A 15 -7.57 9.52 8.69
N GLY A 16 -8.72 9.68 8.02
CA GLY A 16 -9.08 10.91 7.30
C GLY A 16 -8.14 11.22 6.13
N LEU A 17 -7.43 10.22 5.61
CA LEU A 17 -6.46 10.39 4.53
C LEU A 17 -7.13 10.21 3.18
N LYS A 18 -6.81 11.09 2.23
CA LYS A 18 -7.27 10.97 0.84
C LYS A 18 -6.84 9.63 0.23
N ILE A 19 -7.83 8.87 -0.24
CA ILE A 19 -7.67 7.60 -0.95
C ILE A 19 -7.35 7.89 -2.41
N THR A 20 -6.11 7.67 -2.83
CA THR A 20 -5.71 7.78 -4.25
C THR A 20 -5.23 6.43 -4.78
N PRO A 21 -5.40 6.11 -6.07
CA PRO A 21 -4.93 4.84 -6.64
C PRO A 21 -3.45 4.57 -6.32
N GLN A 22 -2.60 5.58 -6.48
CA GLN A 22 -1.17 5.48 -6.17
C GLN A 22 -0.92 5.11 -4.70
N ARG A 23 -1.62 5.75 -3.74
CA ARG A 23 -1.46 5.47 -2.31
C ARG A 23 -1.90 4.07 -1.93
N VAL A 24 -2.98 3.58 -2.54
CA VAL A 24 -3.49 2.23 -2.32
C VAL A 24 -2.46 1.20 -2.82
N VAL A 25 -1.94 1.39 -4.03
CA VAL A 25 -0.93 0.48 -4.63
C VAL A 25 0.37 0.48 -3.83
N ILE A 26 0.83 1.64 -3.35
CA ILE A 26 2.04 1.73 -2.51
C ILE A 26 1.84 0.96 -1.19
N LEU A 27 0.72 1.17 -0.49
CA LEU A 27 0.49 0.48 0.78
C LEU A 27 0.31 -1.03 0.57
N GLU A 28 -0.31 -1.43 -0.54
CA GLU A 28 -0.41 -2.84 -0.94
C GLU A 28 0.97 -3.46 -1.19
N ALA A 29 1.84 -2.77 -1.92
CA ALA A 29 3.21 -3.22 -2.18
C ALA A 29 3.99 -3.44 -0.87
N ILE A 30 3.90 -2.50 0.07
CA ILE A 30 4.54 -2.62 1.40
C ILE A 30 4.06 -3.88 2.13
N TYR A 31 2.75 -4.15 2.12
CA TYR A 31 2.20 -5.35 2.75
C TYR A 31 2.59 -6.66 2.05
N LYS A 32 2.81 -6.62 0.73
CA LYS A 32 3.18 -7.80 -0.08
C LYS A 32 4.66 -8.14 -0.02
N LEU A 33 5.54 -7.12 0.03
CA LEU A 33 7.00 -7.32 0.07
C LEU A 33 7.48 -7.97 1.39
N ASN A 34 6.66 -7.93 2.45
CA ASN A 34 6.87 -8.63 3.72
C ASN A 34 8.28 -8.39 4.34
N ASN A 35 8.85 -7.22 4.09
CA ASN A 35 10.13 -6.75 4.59
C ASN A 35 10.04 -5.23 4.86
N HIS A 36 11.18 -4.58 5.11
CA HIS A 36 11.26 -3.12 5.18
C HIS A 36 11.85 -2.59 3.86
N PRO A 37 11.03 -2.42 2.81
CA PRO A 37 11.51 -2.10 1.47
C PRO A 37 12.05 -0.68 1.39
N THR A 38 13.01 -0.45 0.51
CA THR A 38 13.39 0.91 0.12
C THR A 38 12.35 1.50 -0.84
N ALA A 39 12.41 2.82 -1.05
CA ALA A 39 11.58 3.46 -2.07
C ALA A 39 11.83 2.86 -3.46
N ASP A 40 13.09 2.56 -3.80
CA ASP A 40 13.44 1.93 -5.07
C ASP A 40 12.83 0.54 -5.21
N ASN A 41 12.81 -0.27 -4.14
CA ASN A 41 12.14 -1.57 -4.18
C ASN A 41 10.64 -1.45 -4.43
N ILE A 42 9.98 -0.43 -3.85
CA ILE A 42 8.56 -0.17 -4.08
C ILE A 42 8.33 0.28 -5.53
N ILE A 43 9.18 1.17 -6.06
CA ILE A 43 9.09 1.63 -7.45
C ILE A 43 9.30 0.47 -8.42
N GLU A 44 10.28 -0.39 -8.17
CA GLU A 44 10.57 -1.57 -8.97
C GLU A 44 9.43 -2.59 -8.94
N TYR A 45 8.78 -2.77 -7.78
CA TYR A 45 7.66 -3.68 -7.62
C TYR A 45 6.38 -3.21 -8.33
N ILE A 46 6.14 -1.90 -8.39
CA ILE A 46 4.93 -1.29 -8.97
C ILE A 46 5.06 -1.06 -10.48
N ARG A 47 6.29 -0.97 -11.00
CA ARG A 47 6.59 -0.66 -12.41
C ARG A 47 6.03 -1.69 -13.39
#